data_AF-A0A1V5C1S8-F1
#
_entry.id   AF-A0A1V5C1S8-F1
#
_cell.length_a   1.000
_cell.length_b   1.000
_cell.length_c   1.000
_cell.angle_alpha   90.00
_cell.angle_beta   90.00
_cell.angle_gamma   90.00
#
_symmetry.space_group_name_H-M   'P 1'
#
loop_
_entity.id
_entity.type
_entity.pdbx_description
1 polymer ?
#
loop_
_entity_poly.entity_id
_entity_poly.type
_entity_poly.pdbx_seq_one_letter_code
_entity_poly.pdbx_strand_id
1 'polypeptide(L)'
;MHPSILRNTLLSPSSIEKISSTPIGDNILPALTELLANFQDIKKFASEIHTEIHLVKPMLKLLGYTYESKPKFFEDNVKDPDVALFASEDDRVNSSPLWGTPEYYGNTQGILMLKRYGRNLHEGITGFYLEFENRIPMYQLMYLLQKASTPWGILTNGRYWMLIKKPGHFEERLIEIDLEQPLLSGEEEPGRLFYNIFSLNGLKDTIPNALEEEREALITLLMDKKKSIVKATTALKKKVDIYPQLRRSYKTFFPNDNLTVTDSYLKDRGVQIENVHNPRPAVVNEYNASDICSYLFTRNTASIAFDLEQIIARKNRPYTKEDLLSLRILDMTPGLGNVTIQLLEGMAYLSFLQPYREKNTFVSEWEDEASLKKYILDRMLYGVERSHICYDALQNSLTKRFGTEGRHYRLGNPLVGISLKNIENMFDVTKQMSLFGKTPKELIADFREMYRVYFSLSRKIREDVKIREEIEIKLTVYRERMKDVMDAVTATFFAKDIESKKIQDMVFSMEADEAHWGAFRDKDWLIEAKEIAARNGFFHMELEFPVLLNNGFDLIFAQPAMSYNWEDTIPAGEAAKAYIKKGMTFLKQDGRLVLLLDGDNENLLLQLQKSKKFDVRPGRGFLVLFKKTAP
;
A
#
# COMPACT_ATOMS: atom_id res chain seq x y z
N MET A 1 -10.78 1.85 -22.04
CA MET A 1 -11.81 2.14 -21.02
C MET A 1 -12.79 3.11 -21.69
N HIS A 2 -14.10 2.92 -21.51
CA HIS A 2 -15.10 3.81 -22.12
C HIS A 2 -14.88 5.27 -21.62
N PRO A 3 -14.94 6.31 -22.47
CA PRO A 3 -14.63 7.70 -22.08
C PRO A 3 -15.43 8.24 -20.89
N SER A 4 -16.63 7.72 -20.67
CA SER A 4 -17.50 8.10 -19.55
C SER A 4 -17.10 7.50 -18.20
N ILE A 5 -16.30 6.43 -18.18
CA ILE A 5 -15.80 5.83 -16.94
C ILE A 5 -14.56 6.60 -16.50
N LEU A 6 -14.68 7.36 -15.42
CA LEU A 6 -13.60 8.18 -14.89
C LEU A 6 -12.64 7.35 -14.02
N ARG A 7 -13.18 6.38 -13.27
CA ARG A 7 -12.42 5.46 -12.42
C ARG A 7 -13.14 4.11 -12.34
N ASN A 8 -12.40 3.01 -12.44
CA ASN A 8 -12.95 1.66 -12.25
C ASN A 8 -11.92 0.72 -11.61
N THR A 9 -12.07 0.51 -10.30
CA THR A 9 -11.32 -0.49 -9.52
C THR A 9 -12.19 -1.69 -9.13
N LEU A 10 -13.47 -1.67 -9.50
CA LEU A 10 -14.46 -2.67 -9.12
C LEU A 10 -14.58 -3.82 -10.11
N LEU A 11 -14.70 -3.52 -11.41
CA LEU A 11 -15.02 -4.51 -12.45
C LEU A 11 -13.91 -4.64 -13.49
N SER A 12 -13.73 -5.83 -14.04
CA SER A 12 -12.85 -6.08 -15.18
C SER A 12 -13.36 -5.42 -16.47
N PRO A 13 -12.49 -5.19 -17.47
CA PRO A 13 -12.91 -4.75 -18.80
C PRO A 13 -14.00 -5.62 -19.43
N SER A 14 -13.92 -6.96 -19.30
CA SER A 14 -14.92 -7.87 -19.88
C SER A 14 -16.31 -7.72 -19.26
N SER A 15 -16.41 -7.46 -17.95
CA SER A 15 -17.72 -7.25 -17.32
C SER A 15 -18.31 -5.90 -17.68
N ILE A 16 -17.48 -4.86 -17.83
CA ILE A 16 -17.94 -3.57 -18.32
C ILE A 16 -18.56 -3.72 -19.70
N GLU A 17 -17.89 -4.44 -20.61
CA GLU A 17 -18.42 -4.71 -21.95
C GLU A 17 -19.75 -5.48 -21.91
N LYS A 18 -19.81 -6.56 -21.11
CA LYS A 18 -21.04 -7.36 -20.93
C LYS A 18 -22.20 -6.51 -20.38
N ILE A 19 -21.97 -5.74 -19.33
CA ILE A 19 -22.98 -4.87 -18.69
C ILE A 19 -23.42 -3.75 -19.64
N SER A 20 -22.48 -3.15 -20.37
CA SER A 20 -22.75 -2.10 -21.36
C SER A 20 -23.63 -2.61 -22.53
N SER A 21 -23.43 -3.87 -22.93
CA SER A 21 -24.20 -4.52 -24.00
C SER A 21 -25.59 -5.03 -23.57
N THR A 22 -25.90 -5.02 -22.27
CA THR A 22 -27.17 -5.53 -21.76
C THR A 22 -28.31 -4.56 -22.09
N PRO A 23 -29.40 -5.02 -22.74
CA PRO A 23 -30.49 -4.14 -23.14
C PRO A 23 -31.24 -3.58 -21.93
N ILE A 24 -31.77 -2.37 -22.07
CA ILE A 24 -32.60 -1.69 -21.06
C ILE A 24 -33.95 -1.34 -21.69
N GLY A 25 -34.95 -1.02 -20.88
CA GLY A 25 -36.27 -0.64 -21.39
C GLY A 25 -36.21 0.61 -22.28
N ASP A 26 -36.98 0.61 -23.38
CA ASP A 26 -36.96 1.67 -24.40
C ASP A 26 -37.28 3.08 -23.85
N ASN A 27 -37.98 3.15 -22.73
CA ASN A 27 -38.36 4.40 -22.06
C ASN A 27 -37.28 4.94 -21.09
N ILE A 28 -36.28 4.14 -20.73
CA ILE A 28 -35.29 4.51 -19.71
C ILE A 28 -34.33 5.59 -20.20
N LEU A 29 -33.72 5.41 -21.38
CA LEU A 29 -32.78 6.39 -21.94
C LEU A 29 -33.46 7.74 -22.19
N PRO A 30 -34.63 7.81 -22.87
CA PRO A 30 -35.34 9.07 -23.04
C PRO A 30 -35.65 9.77 -21.71
N ALA A 31 -36.10 9.01 -20.70
CA ALA A 31 -36.41 9.58 -19.39
C ALA A 31 -35.16 10.12 -18.67
N LEU A 32 -34.03 9.41 -18.71
CA LEU A 32 -32.75 9.91 -18.15
C LEU A 32 -32.30 11.19 -18.86
N THR A 33 -32.34 11.20 -20.19
CA THR A 33 -31.96 12.36 -20.99
C THR A 33 -32.88 13.54 -20.73
N GLU A 34 -34.19 13.33 -20.63
CA GLU A 34 -35.16 14.38 -20.32
C GLU A 34 -34.93 14.97 -18.92
N LEU A 35 -34.66 14.14 -17.90
CA LEU A 35 -34.32 14.62 -16.55
C LEU A 35 -33.07 15.50 -16.57
N LEU A 36 -32.02 15.08 -17.28
CA LEU A 36 -30.78 15.86 -17.40
C LEU A 36 -30.98 17.16 -18.18
N ALA A 37 -31.75 17.11 -19.28
CA ALA A 37 -32.07 18.26 -20.12
C ALA A 37 -32.86 19.31 -19.34
N ASN A 38 -33.93 18.90 -18.65
CA ASN A 38 -34.74 19.79 -17.82
C ASN A 38 -33.93 20.41 -16.67
N PHE A 39 -32.94 19.68 -16.14
CA PHE A 39 -32.07 20.22 -15.10
C PHE A 39 -31.05 21.23 -15.64
N GLN A 40 -30.76 21.25 -16.95
CA GLN A 40 -29.80 22.19 -17.54
C GLN A 40 -30.15 23.66 -17.28
N ASP A 41 -31.45 23.98 -17.24
CA ASP A 41 -31.95 25.34 -17.08
C ASP A 41 -31.64 25.91 -15.68
N ILE A 42 -31.64 25.04 -14.66
CA ILE A 42 -31.45 25.46 -13.26
C ILE A 42 -30.06 25.12 -12.70
N LYS A 43 -29.27 24.28 -13.38
CA LYS A 43 -28.02 23.71 -12.83
C LYS A 43 -27.00 24.74 -12.33
N LYS A 44 -26.95 25.93 -12.94
CA LYS A 44 -25.99 27.00 -12.57
C LYS A 44 -26.24 27.56 -11.17
N PHE A 45 -27.48 27.52 -10.69
CA PHE A 45 -27.89 28.07 -9.40
C PHE A 45 -28.47 27.01 -8.46
N ALA A 46 -28.46 25.74 -8.88
CA ALA A 46 -28.99 24.64 -8.11
C ALA A 46 -28.21 24.45 -6.80
N SER A 47 -28.92 24.59 -5.68
CA SER A 47 -28.42 24.14 -4.38
C SER A 47 -28.45 22.61 -4.28
N GLU A 48 -27.86 22.04 -3.23
CA GLU A 48 -27.92 20.59 -2.94
C GLU A 48 -29.36 20.08 -2.92
N ILE A 49 -30.30 20.84 -2.35
CA ILE A 49 -31.73 20.51 -2.31
C ILE A 49 -32.35 20.49 -3.72
N HIS A 50 -32.00 21.46 -4.57
CA HIS A 50 -32.50 21.48 -5.96
C HIS A 50 -31.99 20.24 -6.73
N THR A 51 -30.71 19.89 -6.58
CA THR A 51 -30.14 18.67 -7.15
C THR A 51 -30.82 17.41 -6.62
N GLU A 52 -31.17 17.39 -5.32
CA GLU A 52 -31.87 16.26 -4.69
C GLU A 52 -33.25 16.06 -5.30
N ILE A 53 -34.08 17.10 -5.29
CA ILE A 53 -35.50 17.03 -5.60
C ILE A 53 -35.75 16.93 -7.12
N HIS A 54 -35.03 17.71 -7.91
CA HIS A 54 -35.32 17.85 -9.34
C HIS A 54 -34.51 16.93 -10.25
N LEU A 55 -33.49 16.26 -9.73
CA LEU A 55 -32.64 15.37 -10.53
C LEU A 55 -32.48 13.99 -9.89
N VAL A 56 -31.89 13.93 -8.69
CA VAL A 56 -31.47 12.65 -8.10
C VAL A 56 -32.65 11.80 -7.64
N LYS A 57 -33.64 12.35 -6.93
CA LYS A 57 -34.85 11.59 -6.52
C LYS A 57 -35.66 11.06 -7.71
N PRO A 58 -35.92 11.84 -8.77
CA PRO A 58 -36.51 11.31 -10.00
C PRO A 58 -35.70 10.18 -10.63
N MET A 59 -34.36 10.30 -10.68
CA MET A 59 -33.49 9.23 -11.16
C MET A 59 -33.57 7.98 -10.27
N LEU A 60 -33.56 8.10 -8.94
CA LEU A 60 -33.70 6.95 -8.03
C LEU A 60 -35.01 6.20 -8.25
N LYS A 61 -36.11 6.92 -8.52
CA LYS A 61 -37.40 6.31 -8.88
C LYS A 61 -37.31 5.55 -10.21
N LEU A 62 -36.65 6.13 -11.22
CA LEU A 62 -36.42 5.48 -12.52
C LEU A 62 -35.53 4.24 -12.40
N LEU A 63 -34.56 4.28 -11.49
CA LEU A 63 -33.66 3.17 -11.15
C LEU A 63 -34.35 2.04 -10.34
N GLY A 64 -35.61 2.24 -9.94
CA GLY A 64 -36.45 1.20 -9.32
C GLY A 64 -36.36 1.12 -7.79
N TYR A 65 -35.82 2.13 -7.12
CA TYR A 65 -35.71 2.11 -5.66
C TYR A 65 -36.96 2.61 -4.95
N THR A 66 -37.27 1.93 -3.85
CA THR A 66 -37.94 2.55 -2.71
C THR A 66 -36.87 3.20 -1.85
N TYR A 67 -37.10 4.40 -1.29
CA TYR A 67 -36.09 5.06 -0.48
C TYR A 67 -36.67 5.89 0.67
N GLU A 68 -35.82 6.15 1.66
CA GLU A 68 -36.10 7.05 2.78
C GLU A 68 -35.18 8.25 2.74
N SER A 69 -35.73 9.45 2.93
CA SER A 69 -34.97 10.71 2.86
C SER A 69 -34.44 11.10 4.23
N LYS A 70 -33.15 11.47 4.31
CA LYS A 70 -32.48 11.90 5.56
C LYS A 70 -32.69 10.89 6.72
N PRO A 71 -32.37 9.60 6.53
CA PRO A 71 -32.45 8.60 7.59
C PRO A 71 -31.52 8.97 8.76
N LYS A 72 -31.98 8.80 9.99
CA LYS A 72 -31.13 9.05 11.17
C LYS A 72 -30.03 7.99 11.29
N PHE A 73 -28.78 8.44 11.32
CA PHE A 73 -27.63 7.62 11.65
C PHE A 73 -27.54 7.39 13.17
N PHE A 74 -26.99 6.26 13.58
CA PHE A 74 -26.99 5.82 14.98
C PHE A 74 -25.87 6.44 15.83
N GLU A 75 -24.95 7.20 15.24
CA GLU A 75 -23.91 7.96 15.96
C GLU A 75 -24.21 9.47 15.88
N ASP A 76 -24.50 10.11 17.01
CA ASP A 76 -24.97 11.52 17.06
C ASP A 76 -23.95 12.55 16.51
N ASN A 77 -22.65 12.22 16.50
CA ASN A 77 -21.58 13.10 16.01
C ASN A 77 -21.26 12.90 14.53
N VAL A 78 -22.07 12.14 13.80
CA VAL A 78 -21.87 11.82 12.38
C VAL A 78 -23.05 12.37 11.59
N LYS A 79 -22.76 13.03 10.45
CA LYS A 79 -23.82 13.53 9.57
C LYS A 79 -24.57 12.35 8.96
N ASP A 80 -25.89 12.42 9.03
CA ASP A 80 -26.82 11.47 8.44
C ASP A 80 -26.57 11.28 6.93
N PRO A 81 -26.75 10.06 6.39
CA PRO A 81 -26.86 9.84 4.95
C PRO A 81 -27.98 10.69 4.35
N ASP A 82 -27.88 11.03 3.07
CA ASP A 82 -28.93 11.80 2.41
C ASP A 82 -30.13 10.91 2.05
N VAL A 83 -29.87 9.65 1.69
CA VAL A 83 -30.90 8.67 1.33
C VAL A 83 -30.49 7.27 1.79
N ALA A 84 -31.45 6.48 2.30
CA ALA A 84 -31.34 5.02 2.43
C ALA A 84 -32.15 4.35 1.32
N LEU A 85 -31.54 3.40 0.60
CA LEU A 85 -32.14 2.69 -0.54
C LEU A 85 -32.64 1.31 -0.10
N PHE A 86 -33.89 1.00 -0.46
CA PHE A 86 -34.55 -0.27 -0.19
C PHE A 86 -34.98 -0.95 -1.48
N ALA A 87 -35.07 -2.29 -1.46
CA ALA A 87 -35.52 -3.06 -2.62
C ALA A 87 -37.05 -3.01 -2.78
N SER A 88 -37.78 -2.76 -1.69
CA SER A 88 -39.24 -2.69 -1.69
C SER A 88 -39.75 -1.75 -0.61
N GLU A 89 -41.04 -1.40 -0.70
CA GLU A 89 -41.75 -0.65 0.34
C GLU A 89 -41.88 -1.45 1.64
N ASP A 90 -42.06 -2.77 1.54
CA ASP A 90 -42.11 -3.65 2.71
C ASP A 90 -40.80 -3.61 3.50
N ASP A 91 -39.65 -3.65 2.82
CA ASP A 91 -38.33 -3.55 3.48
C ASP A 91 -38.17 -2.21 4.23
N ARG A 92 -38.65 -1.11 3.63
CA ARG A 92 -38.62 0.23 4.24
C ARG A 92 -39.52 0.31 5.47
N VAL A 93 -40.76 -0.18 5.36
CA VAL A 93 -41.74 -0.18 6.46
C VAL A 93 -41.27 -1.07 7.60
N ASN A 94 -40.76 -2.27 7.31
CA ASN A 94 -40.24 -3.20 8.32
C ASN A 94 -39.00 -2.66 9.05
N SER A 95 -38.23 -1.79 8.41
CA SER A 95 -37.04 -1.16 9.01
C SER A 95 -37.40 0.09 9.82
N SER A 96 -38.54 0.73 9.58
CA SER A 96 -38.96 1.98 10.24
C SER A 96 -38.98 1.91 11.78
N PRO A 97 -39.40 0.81 12.44
CA PRO A 97 -39.33 0.69 13.90
C PRO A 97 -37.90 0.74 14.48
N LEU A 98 -36.89 0.50 13.66
CA LEU A 98 -35.47 0.46 14.04
C LEU A 98 -34.78 1.82 13.86
N TRP A 99 -35.52 2.90 13.56
CA TRP A 99 -34.99 4.22 13.26
C TRP A 99 -33.90 4.70 14.23
N GLY A 100 -32.75 5.10 13.69
CA GLY A 100 -31.60 5.56 14.49
C GLY A 100 -30.80 4.46 15.17
N THR A 101 -31.03 3.19 14.84
CA THR A 101 -30.21 2.05 15.28
C THR A 101 -29.36 1.50 14.13
N PRO A 102 -28.26 0.77 14.40
CA PRO A 102 -27.51 0.06 13.36
C PRO A 102 -28.38 -0.89 12.53
N GLU A 103 -29.34 -1.56 13.17
CA GLU A 103 -30.20 -2.57 12.56
C GLU A 103 -31.13 -1.98 11.49
N TYR A 104 -31.47 -0.68 11.57
CA TYR A 104 -32.22 0.03 10.53
C TYR A 104 -31.64 -0.17 9.13
N TYR A 105 -30.31 -0.16 9.03
CA TYR A 105 -29.61 -0.26 7.76
C TYR A 105 -29.48 -1.70 7.26
N GLY A 106 -29.84 -2.70 8.08
CA GLY A 106 -29.66 -4.12 7.76
C GLY A 106 -30.42 -4.60 6.51
N ASN A 107 -31.56 -3.97 6.19
CA ASN A 107 -32.37 -4.29 5.00
C ASN A 107 -32.14 -3.32 3.83
N THR A 108 -31.18 -2.39 3.95
CA THR A 108 -30.88 -1.45 2.88
C THR A 108 -30.04 -2.10 1.79
N GLN A 109 -30.33 -1.77 0.53
CA GLN A 109 -29.47 -2.12 -0.61
C GLN A 109 -28.23 -1.21 -0.66
N GLY A 110 -28.36 0.01 -0.15
CA GLY A 110 -27.26 0.93 -0.03
C GLY A 110 -27.66 2.23 0.63
N ILE A 111 -26.66 3.08 0.83
CA ILE A 111 -26.84 4.48 1.26
C ILE A 111 -26.34 5.41 0.16
N LEU A 112 -26.98 6.57 0.02
CA LEU A 112 -26.57 7.59 -0.93
C LEU A 112 -26.22 8.89 -0.21
N MET A 113 -25.11 9.47 -0.65
CA MET A 113 -24.68 10.81 -0.31
C MET A 113 -24.75 11.71 -1.54
N LEU A 114 -25.37 12.86 -1.34
CA LEU A 114 -25.58 13.87 -2.36
C LEU A 114 -24.69 15.08 -2.11
N LYS A 115 -24.29 15.72 -3.20
CA LYS A 115 -23.71 17.07 -3.20
C LYS A 115 -24.42 17.95 -4.21
N ARG A 116 -24.31 19.27 -4.02
CA ARG A 116 -24.74 20.26 -5.03
C ARG A 116 -24.14 19.98 -6.40
N TYR A 117 -24.89 20.29 -7.45
CA TYR A 117 -24.40 20.17 -8.81
C TYR A 117 -23.09 20.94 -9.03
N GLY A 118 -22.15 20.33 -9.75
CA GLY A 118 -20.82 20.89 -10.02
C GLY A 118 -19.84 20.83 -8.84
N ARG A 119 -20.22 20.29 -7.68
CA ARG A 119 -19.27 20.02 -6.59
C ARG A 119 -18.32 18.89 -6.98
N ASN A 120 -17.01 19.13 -6.89
CA ASN A 120 -15.99 18.08 -7.01
C ASN A 120 -16.22 17.00 -5.92
N LEU A 121 -16.23 15.72 -6.28
CA LEU A 121 -16.47 14.60 -5.36
C LEU A 121 -15.18 14.08 -4.69
N HIS A 122 -14.01 14.44 -5.19
CA HIS A 122 -12.69 13.95 -4.76
C HIS A 122 -11.99 14.85 -3.74
N GLU A 123 -12.35 16.13 -3.69
CA GLU A 123 -11.67 17.14 -2.87
C GLU A 123 -12.55 17.60 -1.71
N GLY A 124 -11.96 18.06 -0.61
CA GLY A 124 -12.66 18.81 0.44
C GLY A 124 -13.01 20.24 0.00
N ILE A 125 -13.75 20.98 0.83
CA ILE A 125 -13.91 22.45 0.68
C ILE A 125 -12.96 23.12 1.67
N THR A 126 -12.37 24.25 1.32
CA THR A 126 -11.56 25.08 2.23
C THR A 126 -12.37 26.32 2.65
N GLY A 127 -12.50 26.60 3.96
CA GLY A 127 -13.16 27.81 4.44
C GLY A 127 -13.34 27.88 5.97
N PHE A 128 -13.34 29.11 6.51
CA PHE A 128 -13.28 29.43 7.95
C PHE A 128 -14.52 29.01 8.78
N TYR A 129 -15.65 28.66 8.19
CA TYR A 129 -16.93 28.51 8.91
C TYR A 129 -17.73 27.22 8.62
N LEU A 130 -17.14 26.23 7.95
CA LEU A 130 -17.82 24.97 7.62
C LEU A 130 -17.05 23.77 8.19
N GLU A 131 -16.99 23.67 9.52
CA GLU A 131 -16.29 22.60 10.27
C GLU A 131 -16.70 21.16 9.85
N PHE A 132 -17.84 21.00 9.17
CA PHE A 132 -18.38 19.71 8.73
C PHE A 132 -18.41 19.49 7.19
N GLU A 133 -18.48 20.55 6.37
CA GLU A 133 -18.54 20.43 4.89
C GLU A 133 -17.17 20.45 4.19
N ASN A 134 -16.10 20.70 4.95
CA ASN A 134 -14.73 20.75 4.46
C ASN A 134 -14.09 19.34 4.23
N ARG A 135 -14.87 18.25 4.34
CA ARG A 135 -14.38 16.86 4.30
C ARG A 135 -14.41 16.29 2.88
N ILE A 136 -13.54 15.33 2.58
CA ILE A 136 -13.59 14.57 1.33
C ILE A 136 -14.84 13.67 1.36
N PRO A 137 -15.82 13.86 0.46
CA PRO A 137 -17.09 13.14 0.49
C PRO A 137 -16.96 11.62 0.43
N MET A 138 -15.98 11.11 -0.31
CA MET A 138 -15.75 9.67 -0.47
C MET A 138 -15.45 8.98 0.87
N TYR A 139 -14.54 9.54 1.68
CA TYR A 139 -14.17 8.95 2.98
C TYR A 139 -15.30 9.04 4.00
N GLN A 140 -16.16 10.07 3.90
CA GLN A 140 -17.39 10.13 4.68
C GLN A 140 -18.33 8.97 4.31
N LEU A 141 -18.55 8.73 3.03
CA LEU A 141 -19.38 7.61 2.58
C LEU A 141 -18.78 6.26 3.01
N MET A 142 -17.46 6.07 2.87
CA MET A 142 -16.79 4.84 3.33
C MET A 142 -16.98 4.59 4.83
N TYR A 143 -16.92 5.64 5.66
CA TYR A 143 -17.20 5.53 7.09
C TYR A 143 -18.63 5.04 7.36
N LEU A 144 -19.61 5.70 6.73
CA LEU A 144 -21.02 5.33 6.87
C LEU A 144 -21.27 3.89 6.41
N LEU A 145 -20.69 3.48 5.28
CA LEU A 145 -20.83 2.12 4.74
C LEU A 145 -20.28 1.05 5.69
N GLN A 146 -19.08 1.27 6.24
CA GLN A 146 -18.46 0.32 7.14
C GLN A 146 -19.27 0.16 8.43
N LYS A 147 -19.82 1.26 8.95
CA LYS A 147 -20.60 1.30 10.18
C LYS A 147 -22.02 0.76 10.00
N ALA A 148 -22.73 1.17 8.96
CA ALA A 148 -24.07 0.70 8.63
C ALA A 148 -24.09 -0.75 8.11
N SER A 149 -22.93 -1.31 7.76
CA SER A 149 -22.77 -2.68 7.24
C SER A 149 -23.55 -2.99 5.94
N THR A 150 -24.09 -1.98 5.26
CA THR A 150 -24.79 -2.07 3.97
C THR A 150 -23.82 -2.34 2.81
N PRO A 151 -24.20 -3.12 1.76
CA PRO A 151 -23.24 -3.57 0.74
C PRO A 151 -22.74 -2.48 -0.21
N TRP A 152 -23.55 -1.44 -0.46
CA TRP A 152 -23.26 -0.44 -1.49
C TRP A 152 -23.43 1.00 -0.99
N GLY A 153 -22.57 1.89 -1.48
CA GLY A 153 -22.73 3.33 -1.31
C GLY A 153 -22.72 4.05 -2.64
N ILE A 154 -23.56 5.05 -2.78
CA ILE A 154 -23.60 5.93 -3.94
C ILE A 154 -23.20 7.34 -3.50
N LEU A 155 -22.19 7.91 -4.15
CA LEU A 155 -21.84 9.32 -4.03
C LEU A 155 -22.15 10.02 -5.36
N THR A 156 -22.95 11.07 -5.34
CA THR A 156 -23.31 11.79 -6.57
C THR A 156 -23.47 13.29 -6.36
N ASN A 157 -23.23 14.05 -7.42
CA ASN A 157 -23.61 15.45 -7.54
C ASN A 157 -24.66 15.68 -8.65
N GLY A 158 -25.30 14.61 -9.13
CA GLY A 158 -26.21 14.61 -10.26
C GLY A 158 -25.55 14.31 -11.60
N ARG A 159 -24.35 14.83 -11.86
CA ARG A 159 -23.55 14.54 -13.07
C ARG A 159 -22.68 13.31 -12.91
N TYR A 160 -21.83 13.33 -11.88
CA TYR A 160 -20.93 12.23 -11.57
C TYR A 160 -21.63 11.29 -10.60
N TRP A 161 -21.54 10.00 -10.88
CA TRP A 161 -22.09 8.95 -10.04
C TRP A 161 -20.99 7.95 -9.73
N MET A 162 -20.70 7.79 -8.45
CA MET A 162 -19.70 6.87 -7.94
C MET A 162 -20.39 5.80 -7.11
N LEU A 163 -20.29 4.54 -7.55
CA LEU A 163 -20.71 3.36 -6.78
C LEU A 163 -19.50 2.81 -6.05
N ILE A 164 -19.61 2.68 -4.74
CA ILE A 164 -18.56 2.15 -3.86
C ILE A 164 -19.08 0.86 -3.22
N LYS A 165 -18.31 -0.23 -3.35
CA LYS A 165 -18.56 -1.46 -2.61
C LYS A 165 -18.13 -1.27 -1.16
N LYS A 166 -18.91 -1.79 -0.20
CA LYS A 166 -18.52 -1.78 1.21
C LYS A 166 -17.07 -2.26 1.36
N PRO A 167 -16.18 -1.44 1.93
CA PRO A 167 -14.79 -1.83 2.07
C PRO A 167 -14.69 -2.98 3.08
N GLY A 168 -13.94 -4.04 2.74
CA GLY A 168 -13.63 -5.11 3.70
C GLY A 168 -12.70 -4.64 4.82
N HIS A 169 -11.79 -3.75 4.48
CA HIS A 169 -10.92 -3.01 5.41
C HIS A 169 -10.93 -1.53 5.01
N PHE A 170 -9.91 -1.09 4.28
CA PHE A 170 -9.82 0.26 3.73
C PHE A 170 -9.72 0.26 2.20
N GLU A 171 -9.94 -0.92 1.58
CA GLU A 171 -9.78 -1.10 0.14
C GLU A 171 -10.84 -0.34 -0.67
N GLU A 172 -10.39 0.52 -1.58
CA GLU A 172 -11.26 1.29 -2.46
C GLU A 172 -11.66 0.50 -3.71
N ARG A 173 -12.87 -0.06 -3.67
CA ARG A 173 -13.51 -0.76 -4.79
C ARG A 173 -14.68 0.06 -5.30
N LEU A 174 -14.50 0.75 -6.42
CA LEU A 174 -15.51 1.66 -6.97
C LEU A 174 -15.54 1.70 -8.50
N ILE A 175 -16.67 2.19 -9.02
CA ILE A 175 -16.82 2.66 -10.40
C ILE A 175 -17.43 4.07 -10.40
N GLU A 176 -16.89 4.95 -11.23
CA GLU A 176 -17.34 6.32 -11.38
C GLU A 176 -17.66 6.64 -12.84
N ILE A 177 -18.83 7.23 -13.08
CA ILE A 177 -19.37 7.54 -14.40
C ILE A 177 -19.73 9.03 -14.51
N ASP A 178 -19.31 9.67 -15.60
CA ASP A 178 -19.88 10.94 -16.06
C ASP A 178 -21.15 10.69 -16.88
N LEU A 179 -22.29 11.08 -16.33
CA LEU A 179 -23.59 10.88 -16.96
C LEU A 179 -24.00 12.06 -17.86
N GLU A 180 -23.56 13.28 -17.59
CA GLU A 180 -24.08 14.47 -18.29
C GLU A 180 -23.57 14.54 -19.73
N GLN A 181 -22.25 14.58 -19.91
CA GLN A 181 -21.65 14.84 -21.23
C GLN A 181 -22.11 13.81 -22.26
N PRO A 182 -22.03 12.50 -22.01
CA PRO A 182 -22.33 11.54 -23.06
C PRO A 182 -23.82 11.47 -23.42
N LEU A 183 -24.73 11.52 -22.43
CA LEU A 183 -26.17 11.46 -22.70
C LEU A 183 -26.65 12.70 -23.46
N LEU A 184 -26.15 13.89 -23.11
CA LEU A 184 -26.51 15.13 -23.82
C LEU A 184 -25.89 15.20 -25.23
N SER A 185 -24.82 14.46 -25.49
CA SER A 185 -24.25 14.28 -26.83
C SER A 185 -24.96 13.21 -27.67
N GLY A 186 -25.98 12.54 -27.12
CA GLY A 186 -26.74 11.50 -27.82
C GLY A 186 -26.09 10.11 -27.78
N GLU A 187 -25.09 9.90 -26.92
CA GLU A 187 -24.49 8.58 -26.71
C GLU A 187 -25.38 7.73 -25.79
N GLU A 188 -25.88 6.62 -26.31
CA GLU A 188 -26.76 5.72 -25.54
C GLU A 188 -25.99 4.76 -24.64
N GLU A 189 -24.78 4.37 -25.03
CA GLU A 189 -23.98 3.36 -24.33
C GLU A 189 -23.73 3.74 -22.87
N PRO A 190 -23.33 4.99 -22.54
CA PRO A 190 -23.13 5.41 -21.15
C PRO A 190 -24.41 5.39 -20.32
N GLY A 191 -25.57 5.70 -20.92
CA GLY A 191 -26.86 5.65 -20.25
C GLY A 191 -27.29 4.22 -19.94
N ARG A 192 -27.04 3.28 -20.86
CA ARG A 192 -27.24 1.84 -20.63
C ARG A 192 -26.35 1.33 -19.51
N LEU A 193 -25.06 1.63 -19.59
CA LEU A 193 -24.09 1.25 -18.57
C LEU A 193 -24.47 1.80 -17.19
N PHE A 194 -24.83 3.09 -17.13
CA PHE A 194 -25.31 3.73 -15.90
C PHE A 194 -26.52 3.01 -15.33
N TYR A 195 -27.57 2.77 -16.13
CA TYR A 195 -28.76 2.10 -15.64
C TYR A 195 -28.48 0.67 -15.15
N ASN A 196 -27.70 -0.11 -15.91
CA ASN A 196 -27.38 -1.49 -15.57
C ASN A 196 -26.50 -1.61 -14.32
N ILE A 197 -25.72 -0.57 -13.99
CA ILE A 197 -24.92 -0.50 -12.76
C ILE A 197 -25.75 0.01 -11.58
N PHE A 198 -26.43 1.16 -11.72
CA PHE A 198 -27.01 1.89 -10.60
C PHE A 198 -28.47 1.52 -10.29
N SER A 199 -29.14 0.75 -11.14
CA SER A 199 -30.51 0.28 -10.86
C SER A 199 -30.56 -0.70 -9.68
N LEU A 200 -31.76 -0.90 -9.13
CA LEU A 200 -31.98 -1.89 -8.07
C LEU A 200 -31.49 -3.28 -8.50
N ASN A 201 -31.83 -3.71 -9.72
CA ASN A 201 -31.33 -4.97 -10.30
C ASN A 201 -29.80 -4.94 -10.49
N GLY A 202 -29.25 -3.78 -10.85
CA GLY A 202 -27.81 -3.56 -10.93
C GLY A 202 -27.07 -3.90 -9.64
N LEU A 203 -27.46 -3.26 -8.54
CA LEU A 203 -26.84 -3.46 -7.22
C LEU A 203 -27.12 -4.84 -6.63
N LYS A 204 -28.33 -5.36 -6.82
CA LYS A 204 -28.78 -6.61 -6.23
C LYS A 204 -28.20 -7.85 -6.94
N ASP A 205 -28.20 -7.83 -8.27
CA ASP A 205 -27.97 -9.03 -9.08
C ASP A 205 -26.84 -8.83 -10.11
N THR A 206 -26.91 -7.81 -10.98
CA THR A 206 -25.97 -7.65 -12.10
C THR A 206 -24.51 -7.56 -11.63
N ILE A 207 -24.22 -6.67 -10.68
CA ILE A 207 -22.85 -6.43 -10.21
C ILE A 207 -22.32 -7.61 -9.38
N PRO A 208 -23.05 -8.14 -8.38
CA PRO A 208 -22.62 -9.34 -7.67
C PRO A 208 -22.35 -10.54 -8.58
N ASN A 209 -23.24 -10.80 -9.56
CA ASN A 209 -23.06 -11.91 -10.51
C ASN A 209 -21.84 -11.70 -11.40
N ALA A 210 -21.64 -10.48 -11.93
CA ALA A 210 -20.45 -10.17 -12.73
C ALA A 210 -19.15 -10.35 -11.93
N LEU A 211 -19.12 -9.93 -10.67
CA LEU A 211 -17.97 -10.12 -9.79
C LEU A 211 -17.69 -11.61 -9.51
N GLU A 212 -18.73 -12.42 -9.36
CA GLU A 212 -18.58 -13.87 -9.12
C GLU A 212 -18.11 -14.60 -10.38
N GLU A 213 -18.69 -14.29 -11.54
CA GLU A 213 -18.22 -14.81 -12.84
C GLU A 213 -16.75 -14.45 -13.10
N GLU A 214 -16.35 -13.20 -12.82
CA GLU A 214 -14.95 -12.77 -12.90
C GLU A 214 -14.05 -13.57 -11.97
N ARG A 215 -14.50 -13.78 -10.72
CA ARG A 215 -13.75 -14.55 -9.72
C ARG A 215 -13.51 -15.97 -10.20
N GLU A 216 -14.52 -16.63 -10.74
CA GLU A 216 -14.45 -18.02 -11.26
C GLU A 216 -13.54 -18.14 -12.49
N ALA A 217 -13.67 -17.22 -13.44
CA ALA A 217 -12.82 -17.18 -14.62
C ALA A 217 -11.36 -16.89 -14.26
N LEU A 218 -11.13 -15.92 -13.37
CA LEU A 218 -9.79 -15.55 -12.91
C LEU A 218 -9.14 -16.69 -12.12
N ILE A 219 -9.83 -17.30 -11.15
CA ILE A 219 -9.21 -18.36 -10.34
C ILE A 219 -8.81 -19.57 -11.19
N THR A 220 -9.61 -19.93 -12.19
CA THR A 220 -9.29 -21.01 -13.14
C THR A 220 -8.00 -20.69 -13.90
N LEU A 221 -7.92 -19.51 -14.48
CA LEU A 221 -6.73 -19.02 -15.19
C LEU A 221 -5.49 -19.01 -14.29
N LEU A 222 -5.64 -18.52 -13.05
CA LEU A 222 -4.54 -18.43 -12.09
C LEU A 222 -4.07 -19.82 -11.62
N MET A 223 -4.98 -20.76 -11.38
CA MET A 223 -4.65 -22.14 -11.00
C MET A 223 -3.78 -22.82 -12.06
N ASP A 224 -4.19 -22.73 -13.32
CA ASP A 224 -3.45 -23.34 -14.43
C ASP A 224 -2.09 -22.67 -14.62
N LYS A 225 -2.04 -21.34 -14.52
CA LYS A 225 -0.78 -20.62 -14.61
C LYS A 225 0.15 -20.94 -13.44
N LYS A 226 -0.35 -21.02 -12.21
CA LYS A 226 0.45 -21.36 -11.03
C LYS A 226 1.07 -22.75 -11.19
N LYS A 227 0.29 -23.75 -11.64
CA LYS A 227 0.81 -25.09 -11.95
C LYS A 227 1.93 -25.04 -13.00
N SER A 228 1.74 -24.25 -14.05
CA SER A 228 2.77 -24.05 -15.10
C SER A 228 4.06 -23.42 -14.56
N ILE A 229 3.94 -22.36 -13.75
CA ILE A 229 5.08 -21.68 -13.10
C ILE A 229 5.84 -22.65 -12.20
N VAL A 230 5.13 -23.36 -11.32
CA VAL A 230 5.75 -24.32 -10.40
C VAL A 230 6.49 -25.40 -11.19
N LYS A 231 5.85 -26.00 -12.20
CA LYS A 231 6.49 -27.01 -13.06
C LYS A 231 7.75 -26.47 -13.76
N ALA A 232 7.71 -25.25 -14.27
CA ALA A 232 8.82 -24.63 -14.99
C ALA A 232 10.00 -24.23 -14.08
N THR A 233 9.76 -24.04 -12.78
CA THR A 233 10.77 -23.52 -11.84
C THR A 233 11.26 -24.55 -10.81
N THR A 234 10.54 -25.65 -10.59
CA THR A 234 10.85 -26.64 -9.53
C THR A 234 12.27 -27.23 -9.62
N ALA A 235 12.75 -27.51 -10.83
CA ALA A 235 14.08 -28.09 -11.04
C ALA A 235 15.22 -27.04 -11.07
N LEU A 236 14.89 -25.76 -11.05
CA LEU A 236 15.84 -24.67 -11.19
C LEU A 236 16.25 -24.16 -9.80
N LYS A 237 17.54 -23.80 -9.66
CA LYS A 237 18.09 -23.28 -8.39
C LYS A 237 18.67 -21.88 -8.50
N LYS A 238 19.15 -21.48 -9.69
CA LYS A 238 19.74 -20.15 -9.89
C LYS A 238 18.70 -19.16 -10.38
N LYS A 239 18.72 -17.95 -9.85
CA LYS A 239 17.86 -16.83 -10.27
C LYS A 239 17.93 -16.56 -11.78
N VAL A 240 19.11 -16.74 -12.41
CA VAL A 240 19.31 -16.54 -13.86
C VAL A 240 18.48 -17.50 -14.72
N ASP A 241 18.15 -18.68 -14.19
CA ASP A 241 17.33 -19.68 -14.88
C ASP A 241 15.85 -19.51 -14.53
N ILE A 242 15.55 -19.12 -13.28
CA ILE A 242 14.20 -18.97 -12.75
C ILE A 242 13.52 -17.71 -13.30
N TYR A 243 14.19 -16.55 -13.22
CA TYR A 243 13.58 -15.25 -13.52
C TYR A 243 13.06 -15.11 -14.95
N PRO A 244 13.68 -15.68 -16.00
CA PRO A 244 13.10 -15.65 -17.34
C PRO A 244 11.71 -16.30 -17.40
N GLN A 245 11.49 -17.41 -16.68
CA GLN A 245 10.20 -18.10 -16.62
C GLN A 245 9.14 -17.29 -15.87
N LEU A 246 9.55 -16.69 -14.74
CA LEU A 246 8.67 -15.83 -13.94
C LEU A 246 8.30 -14.54 -14.72
N ARG A 247 9.29 -13.92 -15.38
CA ARG A 247 9.10 -12.75 -16.24
C ARG A 247 8.08 -13.01 -17.34
N ARG A 248 8.26 -14.10 -18.09
CA ARG A 248 7.30 -14.50 -19.16
C ARG A 248 5.90 -14.71 -18.59
N SER A 249 5.80 -15.29 -17.40
CA SER A 249 4.52 -15.51 -16.72
C SER A 249 3.87 -14.21 -16.26
N TYR A 250 4.63 -13.29 -15.66
CA TYR A 250 4.15 -11.96 -15.26
C TYR A 250 3.64 -11.15 -16.46
N LYS A 251 4.43 -11.10 -17.54
CA LYS A 251 4.09 -10.38 -18.78
C LYS A 251 2.84 -10.92 -19.49
N THR A 252 2.39 -12.14 -19.17
CA THR A 252 1.10 -12.65 -19.66
C THR A 252 -0.09 -11.86 -19.07
N PHE A 253 0.02 -11.40 -17.82
CA PHE A 253 -1.03 -10.64 -17.14
C PHE A 253 -0.82 -9.13 -17.23
N PHE A 254 0.44 -8.69 -17.27
CA PHE A 254 0.80 -7.28 -17.26
C PHE A 254 1.85 -6.98 -18.35
N PRO A 255 1.45 -7.01 -19.64
CA PRO A 255 2.40 -6.91 -20.77
C PRO A 255 3.14 -5.57 -20.82
N ASN A 256 2.50 -4.48 -20.37
CA ASN A 256 3.02 -3.11 -20.45
C ASN A 256 3.89 -2.69 -19.25
N ASP A 257 4.01 -3.53 -18.23
CA ASP A 257 4.71 -3.18 -16.99
C ASP A 257 6.22 -3.20 -17.14
N ASN A 258 6.91 -2.33 -16.44
CA ASN A 258 8.36 -2.26 -16.52
C ASN A 258 9.01 -3.14 -15.45
N LEU A 259 9.86 -4.08 -15.86
CA LEU A 259 10.59 -4.98 -14.95
C LEU A 259 12.07 -4.58 -14.89
N THR A 260 12.33 -3.31 -14.54
CA THR A 260 13.65 -2.69 -14.68
C THR A 260 14.75 -3.43 -13.93
N VAL A 261 14.50 -3.78 -12.67
CA VAL A 261 15.53 -4.42 -11.83
C VAL A 261 15.75 -5.87 -12.26
N THR A 262 14.67 -6.57 -12.64
CA THR A 262 14.74 -7.93 -13.16
C THR A 262 15.47 -7.99 -14.50
N ASP A 263 15.15 -7.09 -15.42
CA ASP A 263 15.71 -7.05 -16.78
C ASP A 263 17.19 -6.64 -16.73
N SER A 264 17.57 -5.70 -15.86
CA SER A 264 18.99 -5.38 -15.61
C SER A 264 19.75 -6.59 -15.10
N TYR A 265 19.23 -7.28 -14.07
CA TYR A 265 19.87 -8.46 -13.49
C TYR A 265 20.09 -9.58 -14.53
N LEU A 266 19.13 -9.79 -15.43
CA LEU A 266 19.23 -10.78 -16.50
C LEU A 266 20.26 -10.37 -17.56
N LYS A 267 20.24 -9.10 -17.98
CA LYS A 267 21.15 -8.56 -18.98
C LYS A 267 22.61 -8.59 -18.50
N ASP A 268 22.87 -8.21 -17.26
CA ASP A 268 24.21 -8.21 -16.66
C ASP A 268 24.79 -9.64 -16.56
N ARG A 269 23.93 -10.66 -16.66
CA ARG A 269 24.28 -12.08 -16.66
C ARG A 269 24.19 -12.73 -18.04
N GLY A 270 24.06 -11.93 -19.11
CA GLY A 270 24.05 -12.41 -20.50
C GLY A 270 22.80 -13.19 -20.91
N VAL A 271 21.71 -13.10 -20.14
CA VAL A 271 20.45 -13.78 -20.47
C VAL A 271 19.67 -12.97 -21.50
N GLN A 272 19.34 -13.59 -22.63
CA GLN A 272 18.53 -12.98 -23.68
C GLN A 272 17.08 -12.81 -23.20
N ILE A 273 16.54 -11.60 -23.38
CA ILE A 273 15.19 -11.25 -22.95
C ILE A 273 14.28 -11.21 -24.17
N GLU A 274 13.34 -12.15 -24.25
CA GLU A 274 12.30 -12.12 -25.27
C GLU A 274 11.20 -11.12 -24.90
N ASN A 275 10.81 -10.30 -25.87
CA ASN A 275 9.61 -9.47 -25.78
C ASN A 275 8.43 -10.24 -26.38
N VAL A 276 7.68 -10.91 -25.51
CA VAL A 276 6.41 -11.54 -25.90
C VAL A 276 5.31 -10.49 -25.75
N HIS A 277 4.64 -10.16 -26.84
CA HIS A 277 3.51 -9.23 -26.85
C HIS A 277 2.20 -10.01 -26.98
N ASN A 278 1.61 -10.33 -25.83
CA ASN A 278 0.29 -10.94 -25.76
C ASN A 278 -0.69 -9.91 -25.18
N PRO A 279 -1.94 -9.84 -25.69
CA PRO A 279 -2.97 -9.04 -25.05
C PRO A 279 -3.22 -9.57 -23.64
N ARG A 280 -3.45 -8.65 -22.70
CA ARG A 280 -3.84 -9.00 -21.34
C ARG A 280 -5.17 -9.76 -21.37
N PRO A 281 -5.34 -10.85 -20.58
CA PRO A 281 -6.63 -11.51 -20.44
C PRO A 281 -7.72 -10.52 -19.98
N ALA A 282 -8.88 -10.52 -20.64
CA ALA A 282 -9.92 -9.51 -20.42
C ALA A 282 -10.48 -9.48 -18.98
N VAL A 283 -10.47 -10.62 -18.30
CA VAL A 283 -10.87 -10.78 -16.88
C VAL A 283 -9.91 -10.10 -15.90
N VAL A 284 -8.69 -9.75 -16.33
CA VAL A 284 -7.68 -9.16 -15.45
C VAL A 284 -7.92 -7.66 -15.31
N ASN A 285 -8.25 -7.25 -14.09
CA ASN A 285 -8.21 -5.87 -13.64
C ASN A 285 -6.80 -5.53 -13.11
N GLU A 286 -6.20 -4.43 -13.59
CA GLU A 286 -4.85 -4.02 -13.21
C GLU A 286 -4.72 -3.60 -11.75
N TYR A 287 -5.81 -3.15 -11.13
CA TYR A 287 -5.84 -2.82 -9.71
C TYR A 287 -5.73 -4.07 -8.80
N ASN A 288 -5.83 -5.27 -9.38
CA ASN A 288 -5.64 -6.57 -8.70
C ASN A 288 -4.24 -7.14 -8.87
N ALA A 289 -3.27 -6.36 -9.38
CA ALA A 289 -1.93 -6.86 -9.67
C ALA A 289 -1.25 -7.52 -8.46
N SER A 290 -1.39 -6.92 -7.28
CA SER A 290 -0.84 -7.45 -6.03
C SER A 290 -1.44 -8.83 -5.69
N ASP A 291 -2.77 -8.98 -5.72
CA ASP A 291 -3.45 -10.25 -5.41
C ASP A 291 -3.15 -11.35 -6.43
N ILE A 292 -3.16 -11.00 -7.72
CA ILE A 292 -2.82 -11.91 -8.82
C ILE A 292 -1.38 -12.41 -8.67
N CYS A 293 -0.43 -11.50 -8.47
CA CYS A 293 0.98 -11.87 -8.34
C CYS A 293 1.23 -12.67 -7.07
N SER A 294 0.61 -12.30 -5.95
CA SER A 294 0.69 -13.07 -4.72
C SER A 294 0.21 -14.49 -4.96
N TYR A 295 -0.98 -14.68 -5.53
CA TYR A 295 -1.48 -16.01 -5.86
C TYR A 295 -0.50 -16.83 -6.73
N LEU A 296 0.05 -16.21 -7.78
CA LEU A 296 0.93 -16.88 -8.74
C LEU A 296 2.32 -17.22 -8.19
N PHE A 297 2.88 -16.37 -7.31
CA PHE A 297 4.29 -16.42 -6.93
C PHE A 297 4.55 -16.86 -5.50
N THR A 298 3.56 -16.79 -4.60
CA THR A 298 3.72 -17.25 -3.21
C THR A 298 3.21 -18.68 -3.04
N ARG A 299 3.80 -19.38 -2.06
CA ARG A 299 3.33 -20.71 -1.65
C ARG A 299 2.01 -20.62 -0.88
N ASN A 300 1.91 -19.66 0.05
CA ASN A 300 0.67 -19.38 0.77
C ASN A 300 -0.11 -18.23 0.10
N THR A 301 -1.39 -18.46 -0.19
CA THR A 301 -2.26 -17.52 -0.89
C THR A 301 -3.16 -16.72 0.04
N ALA A 302 -3.08 -16.92 1.37
CA ALA A 302 -3.87 -16.17 2.31
C ALA A 302 -3.38 -14.70 2.34
N SER A 303 -4.24 -13.79 1.87
CA SER A 303 -4.06 -12.37 2.18
C SER A 303 -4.30 -12.18 3.67
N ILE A 304 -3.27 -11.79 4.42
CA ILE A 304 -3.42 -11.52 5.85
C ILE A 304 -3.93 -10.09 5.99
N ALA A 305 -5.20 -9.99 6.33
CA ALA A 305 -5.76 -8.72 6.71
C ALA A 305 -5.48 -8.42 8.19
N PHE A 306 -5.24 -7.15 8.50
CA PHE A 306 -5.02 -6.70 9.87
C PHE A 306 -5.79 -5.41 10.17
N ASP A 307 -6.16 -5.26 11.43
CA ASP A 307 -6.76 -4.04 11.94
C ASP A 307 -5.66 -3.05 12.32
N LEU A 308 -5.40 -2.09 11.41
CA LEU A 308 -4.38 -1.06 11.60
C LEU A 308 -4.70 -0.17 12.81
N GLU A 309 -5.99 0.10 13.06
CA GLU A 309 -6.40 0.90 14.21
C GLU A 309 -6.05 0.17 15.51
N GLN A 310 -6.33 -1.13 15.60
CA GLN A 310 -5.91 -1.94 16.75
C GLN A 310 -4.38 -1.93 16.95
N ILE A 311 -3.62 -1.95 15.84
CA ILE A 311 -2.15 -1.91 15.86
C ILE A 311 -1.60 -0.56 16.32
N ILE A 312 -2.23 0.57 15.96
CA ILE A 312 -1.77 1.92 16.31
C ILE A 312 -2.29 2.37 17.68
N ALA A 313 -3.51 1.96 18.07
CA ALA A 313 -4.17 2.38 19.29
C ALA A 313 -3.27 2.27 20.53
N ARG A 314 -3.14 3.36 21.30
CA ARG A 314 -2.47 3.41 22.59
C ARG A 314 -3.53 3.31 23.69
N LYS A 315 -3.30 2.51 24.74
CA LYS A 315 -4.32 2.15 25.75
C LYS A 315 -5.09 3.34 26.35
N ASN A 316 -4.49 4.54 26.41
CA ASN A 316 -5.04 5.69 27.13
C ASN A 316 -4.99 7.02 26.35
N ARG A 317 -4.78 7.02 25.03
CA ARG A 317 -4.75 8.28 24.24
C ARG A 317 -5.17 8.03 22.79
N PRO A 318 -6.17 8.77 22.26
CA PRO A 318 -6.44 8.78 20.82
C PRO A 318 -5.24 9.38 20.09
N TYR A 319 -4.93 8.86 18.91
CA TYR A 319 -3.86 9.41 18.08
C TYR A 319 -4.40 10.65 17.34
N THR A 320 -3.60 11.71 17.25
CA THR A 320 -3.93 12.86 16.38
C THR A 320 -3.56 12.55 14.93
N LYS A 321 -3.95 13.43 13.99
CA LYS A 321 -3.48 13.34 12.59
C LYS A 321 -1.95 13.46 12.52
N GLU A 322 -1.34 14.33 13.31
CA GLU A 322 0.12 14.50 13.39
C GLU A 322 0.79 13.26 13.99
N ASP A 323 0.19 12.65 15.02
CA ASP A 323 0.68 11.39 15.59
C ASP A 323 0.70 10.27 14.51
N LEU A 324 -0.32 10.21 13.63
CA LEU A 324 -0.35 9.27 12.50
C LEU A 324 0.70 9.59 11.45
N LEU A 325 0.71 10.82 10.92
CA LEU A 325 1.54 11.19 9.77
C LEU A 325 3.02 11.32 10.10
N SER A 326 3.38 11.28 11.39
CA SER A 326 4.77 11.22 11.86
C SER A 326 5.31 9.79 12.02
N LEU A 327 4.48 8.75 11.87
CA LEU A 327 4.92 7.37 11.98
C LEU A 327 5.89 7.00 10.86
N ARG A 328 6.97 6.28 11.21
CA ARG A 328 7.80 5.56 10.24
C ARG A 328 7.56 4.06 10.37
N ILE A 329 7.20 3.46 9.26
CA ILE A 329 6.74 2.08 9.17
C ILE A 329 7.66 1.34 8.21
N LEU A 330 8.25 0.24 8.69
CA LEU A 330 9.05 -0.66 7.86
C LEU A 330 8.27 -1.95 7.60
N ASP A 331 8.12 -2.34 6.34
CA ASP A 331 7.73 -3.69 5.96
C ASP A 331 8.96 -4.51 5.56
N MET A 332 9.32 -5.50 6.37
CA MET A 332 10.45 -6.40 6.10
C MET A 332 10.08 -7.52 5.11
N THR A 333 8.85 -7.57 4.64
CA THR A 333 8.32 -8.61 3.75
C THR A 333 7.18 -8.03 2.89
N PRO A 334 7.43 -6.97 2.11
CA PRO A 334 6.37 -6.31 1.37
C PRO A 334 5.79 -7.19 0.27
N GLY A 335 6.60 -8.13 -0.24
CA GLY A 335 6.13 -9.10 -1.21
C GLY A 335 5.69 -8.42 -2.49
N LEU A 336 4.42 -8.61 -2.82
CA LEU A 336 3.78 -8.02 -3.98
C LEU A 336 2.94 -6.78 -3.62
N GLY A 337 3.03 -6.32 -2.37
CA GLY A 337 2.44 -5.05 -1.90
C GLY A 337 1.14 -5.17 -1.12
N ASN A 338 0.63 -6.38 -0.83
CA ASN A 338 -0.65 -6.53 -0.13
C ASN A 338 -0.66 -5.82 1.23
N VAL A 339 0.43 -5.91 2.00
CA VAL A 339 0.58 -5.22 3.28
C VAL A 339 0.79 -3.72 3.07
N THR A 340 1.65 -3.33 2.12
CA THR A 340 1.89 -1.92 1.75
C THR A 340 0.60 -1.20 1.37
N ILE A 341 -0.23 -1.81 0.53
CA ILE A 341 -1.51 -1.25 0.08
C ILE A 341 -2.46 -1.08 1.27
N GLN A 342 -2.60 -2.11 2.12
CA GLN A 342 -3.41 -2.02 3.34
C GLN A 342 -2.92 -0.93 4.31
N LEU A 343 -1.60 -0.78 4.48
CA LEU A 343 -1.02 0.29 5.29
C LEU A 343 -1.32 1.65 4.69
N LEU A 344 -1.13 1.83 3.38
CA LEU A 344 -1.35 3.11 2.71
C LEU A 344 -2.81 3.54 2.77
N GLU A 345 -3.73 2.66 2.37
CA GLU A 345 -5.17 2.94 2.39
C GLU A 345 -5.69 3.11 3.81
N GLY A 346 -5.22 2.29 4.77
CA GLY A 346 -5.56 2.43 6.17
C GLY A 346 -5.08 3.73 6.79
N MET A 347 -3.84 4.15 6.52
CA MET A 347 -3.33 5.42 7.03
C MET A 347 -4.07 6.61 6.41
N ALA A 348 -4.40 6.56 5.11
CA ALA A 348 -5.20 7.59 4.46
C ALA A 348 -6.60 7.68 5.10
N TYR A 349 -7.29 6.54 5.21
CA TYR A 349 -8.61 6.44 5.82
C TYR A 349 -8.62 6.95 7.26
N LEU A 350 -7.72 6.45 8.13
CA LEU A 350 -7.65 6.86 9.53
C LEU A 350 -7.28 8.35 9.68
N SER A 351 -6.49 8.90 8.76
CA SER A 351 -6.20 10.34 8.71
C SER A 351 -7.48 11.12 8.44
N PHE A 352 -8.20 10.81 7.36
CA PHE A 352 -9.46 11.47 7.03
C PHE A 352 -10.57 11.27 8.08
N LEU A 353 -10.48 10.22 8.89
CA LEU A 353 -11.39 10.00 10.03
C LEU A 353 -11.08 10.83 11.27
N GLN A 354 -9.85 11.32 11.49
CA GLN A 354 -9.52 12.01 12.76
C GLN A 354 -10.41 13.22 13.07
N PRO A 355 -10.80 14.07 12.11
CA PRO A 355 -11.74 15.15 12.37
C PRO A 355 -13.13 14.71 12.89
N TYR A 356 -13.52 13.43 12.76
CA TYR A 356 -14.75 12.90 13.39
C TYR A 356 -14.58 12.63 14.89
N ARG A 357 -13.33 12.47 15.35
CA ARG A 357 -12.98 12.17 16.75
C ARG A 357 -12.57 13.43 17.51
N GLU A 358 -11.96 14.40 16.83
CA GLU A 358 -11.48 15.64 17.42
C GLU A 358 -12.41 16.80 17.05
N LYS A 359 -13.22 17.28 18.00
CA LYS A 359 -14.19 18.37 17.77
C LYS A 359 -13.56 19.72 17.40
N ASN A 360 -12.25 19.91 17.60
CA ASN A 360 -11.59 21.22 17.59
C ASN A 360 -10.32 21.31 16.72
N THR A 361 -10.03 20.35 15.84
CA THR A 361 -8.85 20.48 14.98
C THR A 361 -9.13 21.41 13.80
N PHE A 362 -8.40 22.52 13.79
CA PHE A 362 -8.23 23.40 12.63
C PHE A 362 -7.78 22.56 11.43
N VAL A 363 -8.67 22.39 10.49
CA VAL A 363 -8.44 21.69 9.23
C VAL A 363 -7.84 22.71 8.26
N SER A 364 -6.56 23.10 8.43
CA SER A 364 -5.96 24.11 7.54
C SER A 364 -5.47 23.57 6.21
N GLU A 365 -5.09 22.30 6.11
CA GLU A 365 -4.58 21.73 4.86
C GLU A 365 -4.99 20.25 4.77
N TRP A 366 -6.09 19.95 4.08
CA TRP A 366 -6.21 18.65 3.43
C TRP A 366 -5.84 18.83 1.97
N GLU A 367 -4.57 18.56 1.74
CA GLU A 367 -4.03 18.07 0.49
C GLU A 367 -4.98 17.01 -0.08
N ASP A 368 -5.18 17.06 -1.38
CA ASP A 368 -5.93 16.09 -2.16
C ASP A 368 -5.51 14.65 -1.82
N GLU A 369 -6.43 13.69 -1.99
CA GLU A 369 -6.20 12.29 -1.65
C GLU A 369 -4.93 11.70 -2.28
N ALA A 370 -4.67 12.06 -3.54
CA ALA A 370 -3.49 11.59 -4.27
C ALA A 370 -2.20 12.12 -3.63
N SER A 371 -2.16 13.40 -3.26
CA SER A 371 -1.04 14.01 -2.52
C SER A 371 -0.87 13.40 -1.14
N LEU A 372 -1.94 13.12 -0.40
CA LEU A 372 -1.82 12.46 0.91
C LEU A 372 -1.26 11.04 0.78
N LYS A 373 -1.78 10.23 -0.14
CA LYS A 373 -1.27 8.87 -0.37
C LYS A 373 0.19 8.89 -0.82
N LYS A 374 0.54 9.83 -1.70
CA LYS A 374 1.93 10.07 -2.11
C LYS A 374 2.80 10.48 -0.93
N TYR A 375 2.32 11.36 -0.05
CA TYR A 375 3.02 11.76 1.17
C TYR A 375 3.29 10.56 2.08
N ILE A 376 2.25 9.75 2.37
CA ILE A 376 2.38 8.56 3.21
C ILE A 376 3.43 7.60 2.62
N LEU A 377 3.35 7.33 1.32
CA LEU A 377 4.29 6.43 0.63
C LEU A 377 5.73 6.97 0.62
N ASP A 378 5.91 8.28 0.40
CA ASP A 378 7.22 8.93 0.28
C ASP A 378 7.88 9.25 1.63
N ARG A 379 7.11 9.38 2.71
CA ARG A 379 7.62 9.87 4.01
C ARG A 379 7.53 8.86 5.13
N MET A 380 6.58 7.94 5.06
CA MET A 380 6.25 7.07 6.20
C MET A 380 6.58 5.61 5.94
N LEU A 381 6.37 5.12 4.71
CA LEU A 381 6.49 3.70 4.38
C LEU A 381 7.87 3.35 3.83
N TYR A 382 8.51 2.34 4.43
CA TYR A 382 9.78 1.76 4.04
C TYR A 382 9.58 0.27 3.80
N GLY A 383 10.36 -0.32 2.89
CA GLY A 383 10.29 -1.77 2.71
C GLY A 383 11.52 -2.39 2.10
N VAL A 384 11.68 -3.69 2.33
CA VAL A 384 12.82 -4.46 1.83
C VAL A 384 12.32 -5.73 1.16
N GLU A 385 12.38 -5.75 -0.18
CA GLU A 385 11.94 -6.90 -0.98
C GLU A 385 13.14 -7.69 -1.49
N ARG A 386 13.13 -9.03 -1.32
CA ARG A 386 14.28 -9.89 -1.65
C ARG A 386 14.31 -10.41 -3.08
N SER A 387 13.16 -10.45 -3.75
CA SER A 387 13.01 -10.93 -5.11
C SER A 387 12.93 -9.77 -6.09
N HIS A 388 13.69 -9.84 -7.19
CA HIS A 388 13.75 -8.75 -8.18
C HIS A 388 12.40 -8.58 -8.87
N ILE A 389 11.79 -9.69 -9.30
CA ILE A 389 10.51 -9.65 -9.98
C ILE A 389 9.38 -9.21 -9.06
N CYS A 390 9.43 -9.58 -7.77
CA CYS A 390 8.44 -9.14 -6.79
C CYS A 390 8.61 -7.65 -6.47
N TYR A 391 9.86 -7.16 -6.41
CA TYR A 391 10.14 -5.74 -6.25
C TYR A 391 9.59 -4.92 -7.43
N ASP A 392 9.86 -5.34 -8.67
CA ASP A 392 9.30 -4.65 -9.85
C ASP A 392 7.77 -4.73 -9.85
N ALA A 393 7.16 -5.88 -9.54
CA ALA A 393 5.71 -6.04 -9.47
C ALA A 393 5.08 -5.13 -8.39
N LEU A 394 5.71 -5.03 -7.22
CA LEU A 394 5.33 -4.09 -6.16
C LEU A 394 5.35 -2.65 -6.67
N GLN A 395 6.44 -2.21 -7.30
CA GLN A 395 6.55 -0.84 -7.81
C GLN A 395 5.50 -0.54 -8.89
N ASN A 396 5.29 -1.46 -9.83
CA ASN A 396 4.23 -1.31 -10.84
C ASN A 396 2.83 -1.23 -10.20
N SER A 397 2.56 -2.06 -9.19
CA SER A 397 1.27 -2.05 -8.49
C SER A 397 1.02 -0.72 -7.78
N LEU A 398 2.04 -0.15 -7.13
CA LEU A 398 1.94 1.14 -6.45
C LEU A 398 1.73 2.29 -7.45
N THR A 399 2.50 2.31 -8.54
CA THR A 399 2.39 3.35 -9.58
C THR A 399 1.03 3.33 -10.25
N LYS A 400 0.51 2.16 -10.62
CA LYS A 400 -0.82 2.06 -11.25
C LYS A 400 -1.95 2.46 -10.32
N ARG A 401 -1.87 2.05 -9.06
CA ARG A 401 -2.96 2.25 -8.09
C ARG A 401 -2.95 3.67 -7.49
N PHE A 402 -1.79 4.27 -7.32
CA PHE A 402 -1.62 5.52 -6.57
C PHE A 402 -0.83 6.61 -7.31
N GLY A 403 -0.38 6.36 -8.55
CA GLY A 403 0.34 7.33 -9.37
C GLY A 403 1.79 7.59 -8.94
N THR A 404 2.34 6.80 -8.02
CA THR A 404 3.72 6.95 -7.53
C THR A 404 4.34 5.63 -7.09
N GLU A 405 5.66 5.54 -7.24
CA GLU A 405 6.48 4.42 -6.75
C GLU A 405 6.76 4.54 -5.25
N GLY A 406 7.04 3.39 -4.63
CA GLY A 406 7.53 3.31 -3.25
C GLY A 406 8.99 3.73 -3.15
N ARG A 407 9.25 5.03 -2.98
CA ARG A 407 10.61 5.62 -2.96
C ARG A 407 11.55 5.10 -1.88
N HIS A 408 11.02 4.52 -0.81
CA HIS A 408 11.78 3.94 0.29
C HIS A 408 11.73 2.41 0.32
N TYR A 409 11.16 1.79 -0.71
CA TYR A 409 11.28 0.35 -0.92
C TYR A 409 12.59 0.06 -1.61
N ARG A 410 13.31 -0.96 -1.14
CA ARG A 410 14.63 -1.33 -1.65
C ARG A 410 14.69 -2.82 -1.92
N LEU A 411 15.46 -3.19 -2.94
CA LEU A 411 15.80 -4.58 -3.19
C LEU A 411 16.88 -5.05 -2.19
N GLY A 412 16.65 -6.17 -1.53
CA GLY A 412 17.62 -6.81 -0.63
C GLY A 412 16.98 -7.85 0.28
N ASN A 413 17.79 -8.59 1.02
CA ASN A 413 17.32 -9.53 2.03
C ASN A 413 17.41 -8.86 3.41
N PRO A 414 16.29 -8.53 4.05
CA PRO A 414 16.30 -7.81 5.31
C PRO A 414 16.92 -8.61 6.46
N LEU A 415 17.07 -9.94 6.31
CA LEU A 415 17.70 -10.80 7.31
C LEU A 415 19.21 -10.99 7.11
N VAL A 416 19.77 -10.58 5.97
CA VAL A 416 21.19 -10.81 5.65
C VAL A 416 21.93 -9.48 5.60
N GLY A 417 22.80 -9.26 6.57
CA GLY A 417 23.61 -8.05 6.70
C GLY A 417 23.79 -7.66 8.15
N ILE A 418 24.79 -6.82 8.41
CA ILE A 418 25.15 -6.36 9.76
C ILE A 418 24.68 -4.93 10.04
N SER A 419 24.82 -4.49 11.28
CA SER A 419 24.61 -3.10 11.73
C SER A 419 25.95 -2.39 11.93
N LEU A 420 25.94 -1.05 11.96
CA LEU A 420 27.14 -0.27 12.28
C LEU A 420 27.67 -0.60 13.68
N LYS A 421 26.80 -0.94 14.62
CA LYS A 421 27.20 -1.43 15.95
C LYS A 421 28.06 -2.70 15.89
N ASN A 422 27.92 -3.53 14.87
CA ASN A 422 28.81 -4.68 14.68
C ASN A 422 30.23 -4.25 14.27
N ILE A 423 30.35 -3.19 13.47
CA ILE A 423 31.64 -2.60 13.09
C ILE A 423 32.30 -1.90 14.29
N GLU A 424 31.52 -1.15 15.09
CA GLU A 424 32.01 -0.46 16.30
C GLU A 424 32.73 -1.43 17.28
N ASN A 425 32.25 -2.67 17.37
CA ASN A 425 32.74 -3.66 18.34
C ASN A 425 33.68 -4.71 17.74
N MET A 426 34.12 -4.53 16.50
CA MET A 426 34.85 -5.57 15.76
C MET A 426 36.31 -5.71 16.19
N PHE A 427 36.94 -4.61 16.62
CA PHE A 427 38.36 -4.56 16.92
C PHE A 427 38.62 -4.04 18.33
N ASP A 428 39.61 -4.64 18.99
CA ASP A 428 40.10 -4.15 20.26
C ASP A 428 40.93 -2.88 20.04
N VAL A 429 40.37 -1.75 20.44
CA VAL A 429 40.96 -0.41 20.29
C VAL A 429 42.29 -0.28 21.03
N THR A 430 42.55 -1.14 22.02
CA THR A 430 43.83 -1.17 22.75
C THR A 430 45.00 -1.71 21.91
N LYS A 431 44.72 -2.32 20.76
CA LYS A 431 45.71 -2.82 19.79
C LYS A 431 45.90 -1.89 18.58
N GLN A 432 45.54 -0.61 18.71
CA GLN A 432 45.73 0.39 17.65
C GLN A 432 47.20 0.45 17.22
N MET A 433 47.47 0.25 15.92
CA MET A 433 48.81 0.35 15.33
C MET A 433 49.23 1.82 15.04
N SER A 434 48.31 2.78 15.12
CA SER A 434 48.56 4.21 14.81
C SER A 434 47.93 5.11 15.87
N LEU A 435 48.74 6.03 16.43
CA LEU A 435 48.35 7.05 17.42
C LEU A 435 47.53 8.20 16.82
N PHE A 436 47.40 8.28 15.48
CA PHE A 436 46.85 9.45 14.77
C PHE A 436 45.60 9.15 13.92
N GLY A 437 45.13 7.91 13.88
CA GLY A 437 43.93 7.52 13.11
C GLY A 437 42.67 7.43 13.97
N LYS A 438 41.52 7.84 13.43
CA LYS A 438 40.22 7.69 14.10
C LYS A 438 39.89 6.21 14.34
N THR A 439 39.28 5.95 15.49
CA THR A 439 38.72 4.64 15.84
C THR A 439 37.46 4.35 15.00
N PRO A 440 37.06 3.07 14.83
CA PRO A 440 35.80 2.73 14.15
C PRO A 440 34.59 3.45 14.77
N LYS A 441 34.61 3.65 16.09
CA LYS A 441 33.56 4.36 16.83
C LYS A 441 33.50 5.85 16.46
N GLU A 442 34.64 6.52 16.35
CA GLU A 442 34.73 7.92 15.93
C GLU A 442 34.30 8.09 14.47
N LEU A 443 34.77 7.22 13.56
CA LEU A 443 34.37 7.22 12.15
C LEU A 443 32.84 7.09 12.00
N ILE A 444 32.21 6.19 12.77
CA ILE A 444 30.76 6.02 12.76
C ILE A 444 30.04 7.21 13.42
N ALA A 445 30.60 7.81 14.46
CA ALA A 445 30.04 9.01 15.07
C ALA A 445 30.04 10.19 14.08
N ASP A 446 31.15 10.40 13.36
CA ASP A 446 31.25 11.40 12.31
C ASP A 446 30.25 11.14 11.18
N PHE A 447 30.08 9.87 10.80
CA PHE A 447 29.09 9.48 9.80
C PHE A 447 27.65 9.79 10.23
N ARG A 448 27.31 9.50 11.49
CA ARG A 448 25.99 9.86 12.08
C ARG A 448 25.79 11.38 12.10
N GLU A 449 26.83 12.13 12.46
CA GLU A 449 26.79 13.58 12.55
C GLU A 449 26.66 14.24 11.16
N MET A 450 27.37 13.74 10.14
CA MET A 450 27.22 14.22 8.76
C MET A 450 25.78 14.06 8.27
N TYR A 451 25.14 12.93 8.52
CA TYR A 451 23.72 12.75 8.18
C TYR A 451 22.80 13.64 9.02
N ARG A 452 23.08 13.82 10.31
CA ARG A 452 22.31 14.72 11.19
C ARG A 452 22.31 16.14 10.64
N VAL A 453 23.49 16.66 10.28
CA VAL A 453 23.64 17.98 9.66
C VAL A 453 22.92 18.00 8.31
N TYR A 454 23.18 17.03 7.43
CA TYR A 454 22.56 16.94 6.10
C TYR A 454 21.02 17.02 6.13
N PHE A 455 20.37 16.32 7.06
CA PHE A 455 18.91 16.34 7.19
C PHE A 455 18.37 17.59 7.92
N SER A 456 19.21 18.32 8.67
CA SER A 456 18.81 19.57 9.33
C SER A 456 18.83 20.79 8.39
N LEU A 457 19.57 20.71 7.28
CA LEU A 457 19.71 21.79 6.31
C LEU A 457 18.45 21.98 5.46
N SER A 458 18.05 23.24 5.25
CA SER A 458 16.89 23.59 4.44
C SER A 458 17.16 23.38 2.95
N ARG A 459 16.19 22.80 2.24
CA ARG A 459 16.23 22.73 0.77
C ARG A 459 15.85 24.04 0.07
N LYS A 460 15.40 25.05 0.84
CA LYS A 460 14.92 26.34 0.32
C LYS A 460 15.93 27.48 0.50
N ILE A 461 16.97 27.29 1.31
CA ILE A 461 18.00 28.29 1.61
C ILE A 461 19.23 27.98 0.75
N ARG A 462 19.73 28.96 -0.01
CA ARG A 462 20.80 28.74 -0.99
C ARG A 462 22.11 28.27 -0.34
N GLU A 463 22.47 28.86 0.78
CA GLU A 463 23.67 28.52 1.56
C GLU A 463 23.57 27.08 2.09
N ASP A 464 22.43 26.70 2.65
CA ASP A 464 22.15 25.34 3.11
C ASP A 464 22.23 24.32 1.97
N VAL A 465 21.69 24.66 0.79
CA VAL A 465 21.76 23.79 -0.40
C VAL A 465 23.21 23.52 -0.79
N LYS A 466 24.07 24.56 -0.80
CA LYS A 466 25.50 24.39 -1.13
C LYS A 466 26.21 23.48 -0.12
N ILE A 467 26.02 23.72 1.18
CA ILE A 467 26.61 22.88 2.23
C ILE A 467 26.09 21.44 2.11
N ARG A 468 24.80 21.27 1.81
CA ARG A 468 24.17 19.97 1.63
C ARG A 468 24.80 19.20 0.47
N GLU A 469 25.08 19.85 -0.66
CA GLU A 469 25.77 19.26 -1.81
C GLU A 469 27.20 18.81 -1.46
N GLU A 470 27.97 19.64 -0.73
CA GLU A 470 29.32 19.29 -0.27
C GLU A 470 29.32 18.09 0.70
N ILE A 471 28.34 18.04 1.61
CA ILE A 471 28.15 16.90 2.52
C ILE A 471 27.68 15.67 1.74
N GLU A 472 26.83 15.83 0.72
CA GLU A 472 26.31 14.71 -0.09
C GLU A 472 27.43 13.95 -0.81
N ILE A 473 28.41 14.66 -1.36
CA ILE A 473 29.59 14.06 -2.00
C ILE A 473 30.37 13.22 -0.98
N LYS A 474 30.66 13.79 0.20
CA LYS A 474 31.39 13.09 1.27
C LYS A 474 30.62 11.88 1.77
N LEU A 475 29.32 12.03 2.03
CA LEU A 475 28.44 10.94 2.47
C LEU A 475 28.38 9.82 1.44
N THR A 476 28.35 10.14 0.15
CA THR A 476 28.32 9.14 -0.93
C THR A 476 29.57 8.27 -0.89
N VAL A 477 30.76 8.89 -0.88
CA VAL A 477 32.04 8.16 -0.78
C VAL A 477 32.07 7.31 0.50
N TYR A 478 31.75 7.92 1.65
CA TYR A 478 31.80 7.22 2.93
C TYR A 478 30.82 6.05 3.01
N ARG A 479 29.62 6.21 2.46
CA ARG A 479 28.59 5.17 2.37
C ARG A 479 29.06 4.01 1.52
N GLU A 480 29.65 4.26 0.35
CA GLU A 480 30.18 3.19 -0.52
C GLU A 480 31.30 2.41 0.15
N ARG A 481 32.24 3.11 0.80
CA ARG A 481 33.35 2.48 1.52
C ARG A 481 32.88 1.68 2.72
N MET A 482 31.96 2.22 3.50
CA MET A 482 31.33 1.51 4.62
C MET A 482 30.55 0.29 4.12
N LYS A 483 29.90 0.39 2.95
CA LYS A 483 29.25 -0.76 2.31
C LYS A 483 30.27 -1.83 1.92
N ASP A 484 31.39 -1.49 1.28
CA ASP A 484 32.43 -2.45 0.93
C ASP A 484 32.94 -3.19 2.20
N VAL A 485 33.16 -2.47 3.31
CA VAL A 485 33.53 -3.07 4.61
C VAL A 485 32.43 -3.99 5.13
N MET A 486 31.18 -3.54 5.16
CA MET A 486 30.07 -4.31 5.72
C MET A 486 29.74 -5.55 4.87
N ASP A 487 29.91 -5.45 3.54
CA ASP A 487 29.79 -6.59 2.61
C ASP A 487 30.90 -7.60 2.89
N ALA A 488 32.17 -7.16 3.02
CA ALA A 488 33.30 -8.03 3.38
C ALA A 488 33.10 -8.77 4.71
N VAL A 489 32.66 -8.05 5.75
CA VAL A 489 32.35 -8.65 7.06
C VAL A 489 31.23 -9.67 6.93
N THR A 490 30.16 -9.32 6.22
CA THR A 490 29.01 -10.22 6.08
C THR A 490 29.37 -11.45 5.25
N ALA A 491 30.26 -11.31 4.26
CA ALA A 491 30.75 -12.41 3.44
C ALA A 491 31.55 -13.45 4.25
N THR A 492 32.16 -13.07 5.38
CA THR A 492 32.87 -14.03 6.27
C THR A 492 31.97 -15.13 6.84
N PHE A 493 30.65 -14.91 6.88
CA PHE A 493 29.67 -15.93 7.27
C PHE A 493 29.37 -16.94 6.16
N PHE A 494 29.81 -16.67 4.92
CA PHE A 494 29.60 -17.50 3.74
C PHE A 494 30.90 -18.14 3.23
N ALA A 495 32.03 -17.44 3.34
CA ALA A 495 33.35 -17.88 2.93
C ALA A 495 34.36 -17.65 4.05
N LYS A 496 35.16 -18.67 4.41
CA LYS A 496 36.09 -18.62 5.55
C LYS A 496 37.42 -17.90 5.25
N ASP A 497 37.65 -17.52 3.99
CA ASP A 497 38.97 -17.12 3.51
C ASP A 497 39.27 -15.61 3.64
N ILE A 498 38.31 -14.84 4.17
CA ILE A 498 38.48 -13.40 4.43
C ILE A 498 39.04 -13.20 5.84
N GLU A 499 40.35 -12.98 5.92
CA GLU A 499 41.05 -12.71 7.17
C GLU A 499 40.58 -11.41 7.84
N SER A 500 40.35 -11.44 9.17
CA SER A 500 39.91 -10.27 9.93
C SER A 500 40.87 -9.07 9.83
N LYS A 501 42.17 -9.32 9.63
CA LYS A 501 43.17 -8.26 9.43
C LYS A 501 42.92 -7.44 8.16
N LYS A 502 42.49 -8.07 7.06
CA LYS A 502 42.17 -7.37 5.80
C LYS A 502 41.01 -6.40 5.97
N ILE A 503 39.98 -6.82 6.70
CA ILE A 503 38.82 -5.98 7.06
C ILE A 503 39.25 -4.84 7.99
N GLN A 504 40.12 -5.14 8.96
CA GLN A 504 40.69 -4.15 9.87
C GLN A 504 41.40 -3.03 9.09
N ASP A 505 42.25 -3.39 8.14
CA ASP A 505 43.01 -2.45 7.31
C ASP A 505 42.08 -1.54 6.49
N MET A 506 40.97 -2.07 5.94
CA MET A 506 39.95 -1.26 5.26
C MET A 506 39.30 -0.24 6.20
N VAL A 507 38.91 -0.66 7.40
CA VAL A 507 38.23 0.21 8.37
C VAL A 507 39.14 1.37 8.80
N PHE A 508 40.44 1.11 9.00
CA PHE A 508 41.41 2.16 9.31
C PHE A 508 41.76 3.05 8.10
N SER A 509 41.42 2.62 6.89
CA SER A 509 41.68 3.33 5.63
C SER A 509 40.43 4.05 5.08
N MET A 510 39.36 4.20 5.87
CA MET A 510 38.09 4.83 5.46
C MET A 510 38.26 6.26 4.92
N GLU A 511 39.24 7.00 5.42
CA GLU A 511 39.55 8.38 5.00
C GLU A 511 40.68 8.47 3.94
N ALA A 512 41.17 7.34 3.42
CA ALA A 512 42.20 7.33 2.38
C ALA A 512 41.71 7.97 1.06
N ASP A 513 42.62 8.31 0.14
CA ASP A 513 42.20 8.78 -1.18
C ASP A 513 41.58 7.64 -2.03
N GLU A 514 40.98 8.00 -3.17
CA GLU A 514 40.28 7.03 -4.02
C GLU A 514 41.22 6.04 -4.72
N ALA A 515 42.48 6.41 -4.96
CA ALA A 515 43.46 5.49 -5.55
C ALA A 515 43.80 4.36 -4.57
N HIS A 516 44.00 4.70 -3.29
CA HIS A 516 44.22 3.73 -2.23
C HIS A 516 42.98 2.84 -2.01
N TRP A 517 41.77 3.41 -2.04
CA TRP A 517 40.55 2.62 -1.90
C TRP A 517 40.29 1.71 -3.10
N GLY A 518 40.56 2.20 -4.32
CA GLY A 518 40.50 1.42 -5.56
C GLY A 518 41.35 0.15 -5.49
N ALA A 519 42.56 0.26 -4.92
CA ALA A 519 43.45 -0.89 -4.73
C ALA A 519 42.87 -1.99 -3.80
N PHE A 520 41.93 -1.66 -2.89
CA PHE A 520 41.17 -2.65 -2.14
C PHE A 520 40.10 -3.32 -3.01
N ARG A 521 39.36 -2.53 -3.80
CA ARG A 521 38.28 -3.02 -4.69
C ARG A 521 38.79 -3.99 -5.76
N ASP A 522 40.05 -3.86 -6.16
CA ASP A 522 40.70 -4.76 -7.12
C ASP A 522 41.22 -6.07 -6.49
N LYS A 523 41.10 -6.26 -5.17
CA LYS A 523 41.52 -7.50 -4.52
C LYS A 523 40.47 -8.59 -4.73
N ASP A 524 40.93 -9.77 -5.15
CA ASP A 524 40.09 -10.95 -5.40
C ASP A 524 39.11 -11.26 -4.27
N TRP A 525 39.57 -11.17 -3.01
CA TRP A 525 38.74 -11.47 -1.84
C TRP A 525 37.60 -10.45 -1.64
N LEU A 526 37.78 -9.18 -2.03
CA LEU A 526 36.73 -8.17 -1.91
C LEU A 526 35.77 -8.26 -3.11
N ILE A 527 36.28 -8.58 -4.31
CA ILE A 527 35.46 -8.91 -5.47
C ILE A 527 34.54 -10.09 -5.14
N GLU A 528 35.09 -11.18 -4.59
CA GLU A 528 34.32 -12.35 -4.15
C GLU A 528 33.28 -11.97 -3.08
N ALA A 529 33.65 -11.15 -2.09
CA ALA A 529 32.71 -10.68 -1.08
C ALA A 529 31.53 -9.91 -1.69
N LYS A 530 31.79 -9.06 -2.69
CA LYS A 530 30.75 -8.30 -3.42
C LYS A 530 29.88 -9.21 -4.29
N GLU A 531 30.44 -10.25 -4.90
CA GLU A 531 29.66 -11.27 -5.61
C GLU A 531 28.74 -12.07 -4.68
N ILE A 532 29.26 -12.47 -3.51
CA ILE A 532 28.47 -13.12 -2.44
C ILE A 532 27.35 -12.17 -1.99
N ALA A 533 27.66 -10.88 -1.79
CA ALA A 533 26.69 -9.86 -1.40
C ALA A 533 25.57 -9.72 -2.43
N ALA A 534 25.90 -9.61 -3.72
CA ALA A 534 24.93 -9.50 -4.81
C ALA A 534 24.07 -10.77 -4.95
N ARG A 535 24.68 -11.96 -4.80
CA ARG A 535 23.97 -13.25 -4.89
C ARG A 535 22.94 -13.43 -3.77
N ASN A 536 23.31 -13.06 -2.54
CA ASN A 536 22.50 -13.27 -1.34
C ASN A 536 21.65 -12.05 -0.97
N GLY A 537 21.81 -10.92 -1.65
CA GLY A 537 21.08 -9.69 -1.41
C GLY A 537 21.42 -9.07 -0.07
N PHE A 538 22.71 -8.87 0.24
CA PHE A 538 23.10 -8.24 1.50
C PHE A 538 22.45 -6.86 1.65
N PHE A 539 21.88 -6.61 2.83
CA PHE A 539 21.13 -5.41 3.14
C PHE A 539 21.54 -4.84 4.50
N HIS A 540 22.24 -3.70 4.45
CA HIS A 540 22.71 -2.97 5.63
C HIS A 540 21.76 -1.84 5.97
N MET A 541 20.79 -2.13 6.83
CA MET A 541 19.65 -1.25 7.15
C MET A 541 20.04 0.22 7.37
N GLU A 542 21.09 0.51 8.15
CA GLU A 542 21.51 1.89 8.44
C GLU A 542 22.12 2.63 7.23
N LEU A 543 22.70 1.91 6.26
CA LEU A 543 23.21 2.50 5.02
C LEU A 543 22.11 2.69 3.97
N GLU A 544 21.14 1.79 3.94
CA GLU A 544 20.01 1.82 3.00
C GLU A 544 18.91 2.76 3.48
N PHE A 545 18.74 2.88 4.79
CA PHE A 545 17.82 3.79 5.47
C PHE A 545 18.57 4.67 6.48
N PRO A 546 19.22 5.77 6.03
CA PRO A 546 20.01 6.64 6.90
C PRO A 546 19.23 7.25 8.07
N VAL A 547 17.90 7.24 8.01
CA VAL A 547 17.02 7.62 9.13
C VAL A 547 17.29 6.81 10.41
N LEU A 548 17.83 5.60 10.28
CA LEU A 548 18.18 4.70 11.39
C LEU A 548 19.45 5.10 12.14
N LEU A 549 20.27 5.99 11.58
CA LEU A 549 21.51 6.43 12.22
C LEU A 549 21.26 7.20 13.51
N ASN A 550 20.14 7.92 13.58
CA ASN A 550 19.77 8.79 14.69
C ASN A 550 18.37 8.47 15.24
N ASN A 551 17.75 7.38 14.79
CA ASN A 551 16.37 7.06 15.13
C ASN A 551 16.01 5.59 14.89
N GLY A 552 14.75 5.23 15.11
CA GLY A 552 14.19 3.92 14.76
C GLY A 552 12.83 4.01 14.08
N PHE A 553 12.29 2.85 13.72
CA PHE A 553 10.92 2.72 13.24
C PHE A 553 9.91 2.69 14.38
N ASP A 554 8.77 3.31 14.15
CA ASP A 554 7.61 3.26 15.05
C ASP A 554 6.90 1.92 14.95
N LEU A 555 6.73 1.43 13.72
CA LEU A 555 6.13 0.14 13.40
C LEU A 555 7.04 -0.66 12.48
N ILE A 556 7.18 -1.96 12.73
CA ILE A 556 7.87 -2.89 11.83
C ILE A 556 6.95 -4.07 11.57
N PHE A 557 6.62 -4.31 10.30
CA PHE A 557 5.83 -5.45 9.84
C PHE A 557 6.72 -6.54 9.29
N ALA A 558 6.36 -7.80 9.54
CA ALA A 558 6.93 -8.97 8.89
C ALA A 558 5.89 -10.08 8.73
N GLN A 559 6.01 -10.85 7.65
CA GLN A 559 5.20 -12.02 7.31
C GLN A 559 6.10 -13.27 7.35
N PRO A 560 6.31 -13.92 8.51
CA PRO A 560 7.28 -15.00 8.66
C PRO A 560 7.02 -16.23 7.77
N ALA A 561 5.76 -16.50 7.43
CA ALA A 561 5.37 -17.62 6.58
C ALA A 561 5.50 -17.31 5.08
N MET A 562 5.74 -16.05 4.70
CA MET A 562 5.82 -15.64 3.30
C MET A 562 7.05 -16.26 2.64
N SER A 563 6.79 -17.10 1.64
CA SER A 563 7.79 -17.76 0.81
C SER A 563 7.34 -17.83 -0.63
N TYR A 564 8.28 -17.62 -1.56
CA TYR A 564 8.00 -17.74 -2.98
C TYR A 564 8.08 -19.20 -3.44
N ASN A 565 7.38 -19.50 -4.54
CA ASN A 565 7.27 -20.86 -5.09
C ASN A 565 8.62 -21.48 -5.45
N TRP A 566 9.61 -20.66 -5.79
CA TRP A 566 10.97 -21.08 -6.18
C TRP A 566 11.99 -21.03 -5.03
N GLU A 567 11.57 -20.64 -3.82
CA GLU A 567 12.44 -20.60 -2.65
C GLU A 567 12.28 -21.85 -1.80
N ASP A 568 13.34 -22.20 -1.06
CA ASP A 568 13.27 -23.23 -0.03
C ASP A 568 12.44 -22.72 1.16
N THR A 569 11.62 -23.60 1.74
CA THR A 569 10.72 -23.24 2.83
C THR A 569 11.49 -23.18 4.15
N ILE A 570 11.36 -22.04 4.85
CA ILE A 570 11.87 -21.87 6.21
C ILE A 570 10.70 -22.06 7.18
N PRO A 571 10.85 -22.83 8.26
CA PRO A 571 9.81 -22.95 9.27
C PRO A 571 9.39 -21.57 9.81
N ALA A 572 8.10 -21.28 9.83
CA ALA A 572 7.57 -19.95 10.20
C ALA A 572 8.06 -19.48 11.59
N GLY A 573 8.23 -20.41 12.54
CA GLY A 573 8.77 -20.08 13.87
C GLY A 573 10.25 -19.67 13.87
N GLU A 574 11.07 -20.24 12.98
CA GLU A 574 12.47 -19.85 12.81
C GLU A 574 12.58 -18.50 12.10
N ALA A 575 11.81 -18.33 11.02
CA ALA A 575 11.70 -17.06 10.32
C ALA A 575 11.24 -15.94 11.27
N ALA A 576 10.21 -16.20 12.08
CA ALA A 576 9.71 -15.24 13.07
C ALA A 576 10.80 -14.81 14.05
N LYS A 577 11.59 -15.75 14.60
CA LYS A 577 12.71 -15.43 15.49
C LYS A 577 13.76 -14.57 14.79
N ALA A 578 14.06 -14.83 13.52
CA ALA A 578 15.00 -14.04 12.73
C ALA A 578 14.50 -12.61 12.50
N TYR A 579 13.23 -12.45 12.07
CA TYR A 579 12.61 -11.15 11.89
C TYR A 579 12.51 -10.36 13.20
N ILE A 580 12.15 -11.00 14.32
CA ILE A 580 12.14 -10.36 15.63
C ILE A 580 13.54 -9.87 16.00
N LYS A 581 14.57 -10.73 15.89
CA LYS A 581 15.95 -10.37 16.23
C LYS A 581 16.43 -9.17 15.44
N LYS A 582 16.19 -9.18 14.12
CA LYS A 582 16.61 -8.09 13.23
C LYS A 582 15.77 -6.83 13.45
N GLY A 583 14.43 -6.93 13.43
CA GLY A 583 13.51 -5.81 13.58
C GLY A 583 13.65 -5.08 14.91
N MET A 584 13.78 -5.80 16.04
CA MET A 584 13.95 -5.20 17.37
C MET A 584 15.20 -4.31 17.48
N THR A 585 16.22 -4.54 16.65
CA THR A 585 17.44 -3.71 16.61
C THR A 585 17.13 -2.29 16.13
N PHE A 586 16.15 -2.14 15.22
CA PHE A 586 15.81 -0.88 14.56
C PHE A 586 14.47 -0.29 15.01
N LEU A 587 13.80 -0.94 15.98
CA LEU A 587 12.55 -0.47 16.56
C LEU A 587 12.80 0.60 17.61
N LYS A 588 11.99 1.66 17.67
CA LYS A 588 11.99 2.61 18.79
C LYS A 588 11.65 1.92 20.11
N GLN A 589 11.91 2.61 21.22
CA GLN A 589 11.62 2.08 22.56
C GLN A 589 10.12 1.87 22.80
N ASP A 590 9.27 2.79 22.33
CA ASP A 590 7.81 2.70 22.36
C ASP A 590 7.21 2.13 21.06
N GLY A 591 8.07 1.66 20.16
CA GLY A 591 7.67 1.09 18.88
C GLY A 591 7.08 -0.32 19.00
N ARG A 592 6.45 -0.79 17.92
CA ARG A 592 5.78 -2.10 17.86
C ARG A 592 6.27 -2.90 16.66
N LEU A 593 6.60 -4.16 16.89
CA LEU A 593 6.87 -5.12 15.82
C LEU A 593 5.64 -5.99 15.63
N VAL A 594 5.09 -6.00 14.42
CA VAL A 594 3.89 -6.74 14.02
C VAL A 594 4.31 -7.94 13.19
N LEU A 595 3.99 -9.14 13.69
CA LEU A 595 4.08 -10.37 12.91
C LEU A 595 2.70 -10.71 12.36
N LEU A 596 2.57 -10.67 11.04
CA LEU A 596 1.40 -11.14 10.33
C LEU A 596 1.52 -12.66 10.14
N LEU A 597 0.52 -13.40 10.62
CA LEU A 597 0.59 -14.85 10.69
C LEU A 597 -0.59 -15.51 9.97
N ASP A 598 -0.28 -16.57 9.24
CA ASP A 598 -1.28 -17.42 8.59
C ASP A 598 -1.72 -18.55 9.54
N GLY A 599 -3.02 -18.72 9.74
CA GLY A 599 -3.58 -19.84 10.50
C GLY A 599 -3.32 -19.80 12.02
N ASP A 600 -3.50 -20.94 12.68
CA ASP A 600 -3.30 -21.10 14.13
C ASP A 600 -1.81 -21.16 14.47
N ASN A 601 -1.37 -20.25 15.35
CA ASN A 601 0.02 -20.08 15.76
C ASN A 601 0.16 -20.09 17.29
N GLU A 602 -0.72 -20.79 18.01
CA GLU A 602 -0.69 -20.92 19.48
C GLU A 602 0.69 -21.32 20.02
N ASN A 603 1.38 -22.28 19.39
CA ASN A 603 2.72 -22.69 19.83
C ASN A 603 3.74 -21.55 19.71
N LEU A 604 3.72 -20.80 18.60
CA LEU A 604 4.60 -19.64 18.43
C LEU A 604 4.28 -18.57 19.48
N LEU A 605 3.01 -18.27 19.73
CA LEU A 605 2.59 -17.33 20.76
C LEU A 605 3.12 -17.74 22.15
N LEU A 606 2.92 -18.99 22.55
CA LEU A 606 3.41 -19.54 23.83
C LEU A 606 4.94 -19.45 23.96
N GLN A 607 5.67 -19.67 22.87
CA GLN A 607 7.13 -19.50 22.85
C GLN A 607 7.53 -18.03 23.02
N LEU A 608 6.87 -17.11 22.31
CA LEU A 608 7.20 -15.69 22.33
C LEU A 608 6.85 -15.02 23.68
N GLN A 609 5.76 -15.43 24.34
CA GLN A 609 5.37 -14.92 25.66
C GLN A 609 6.40 -15.20 26.77
N LYS A 610 7.24 -16.22 26.61
CA LYS A 610 8.33 -16.54 27.56
C LYS A 610 9.54 -15.60 27.45
N SER A 611 9.55 -14.68 26.49
CA SER A 611 10.67 -13.77 26.25
C SER A 611 10.88 -12.79 27.41
N LYS A 612 12.15 -12.63 27.81
CA LYS A 612 12.57 -11.58 28.74
C LYS A 612 12.81 -10.22 28.07
N LYS A 613 12.79 -10.15 26.73
CA LYS A 613 13.14 -8.94 25.96
C LYS A 613 11.93 -8.13 25.50
N PHE A 614 10.77 -8.77 25.37
CA PHE A 614 9.57 -8.15 24.83
C PHE A 614 8.30 -8.77 25.41
N ASP A 615 7.22 -8.00 25.36
CA ASP A 615 5.85 -8.47 25.61
C ASP A 615 5.13 -8.73 24.28
N VAL A 616 4.09 -9.56 24.32
CA VAL A 616 3.33 -9.98 23.14
C VAL A 616 1.84 -9.76 23.38
N ARG A 617 1.16 -9.10 22.46
CA ARG A 617 -0.30 -8.94 22.44
C ARG A 617 -0.86 -9.59 21.16
N PRO A 618 -1.73 -10.60 21.26
CA PRO A 618 -2.37 -11.20 20.10
C PRO A 618 -3.45 -10.27 19.53
N GLY A 619 -3.61 -10.30 18.21
CA GLY A 619 -4.72 -9.74 17.44
C GLY A 619 -5.26 -10.79 16.47
N ARG A 620 -6.31 -10.45 15.70
CA ARG A 620 -6.86 -11.37 14.70
C ARG A 620 -5.93 -11.45 13.50
N GLY A 621 -5.20 -12.57 13.35
CA GLY A 621 -4.26 -12.79 12.25
C GLY A 621 -2.87 -12.17 12.43
N PHE A 622 -2.56 -11.62 13.62
CA PHE A 622 -1.25 -11.02 13.89
C PHE A 622 -0.86 -11.04 15.36
N LEU A 623 0.43 -10.88 15.64
CA LEU A 623 1.00 -10.66 16.97
C LEU A 623 1.70 -9.30 17.01
N VAL A 624 1.46 -8.52 18.06
CA VAL A 624 2.15 -7.25 18.32
C VAL A 624 3.15 -7.43 19.44
N LEU A 625 4.41 -7.13 19.18
CA LEU A 625 5.51 -7.23 20.13
C LEU A 625 5.98 -5.84 20.56
N PHE A 626 6.23 -5.69 21.86
CA PHE A 626 6.67 -4.44 22.50
C PHE A 626 7.98 -4.66 23.23
N LYS A 627 8.93 -3.73 23.15
CA LYS A 627 10.13 -3.81 23.99
C LYS A 627 9.74 -3.72 25.46
N LYS A 628 10.27 -4.61 26.30
CA LYS A 628 10.18 -4.44 27.75
C LYS A 628 11.02 -3.22 28.13
N THR A 629 10.45 -2.30 28.90
CA THR A 629 11.23 -1.30 29.60
C THR A 629 12.17 -2.02 30.56
N ALA A 630 13.46 -1.67 30.53
CA ALA A 630 14.36 -2.10 31.59
C ALA A 630 13.77 -1.60 32.93
N PRO A 631 13.80 -2.43 33.99
CA PRO A 631 13.29 -2.04 35.30
C PRO A 631 13.99 -0.80 35.86
#